data_AF-A0A7S1GMN3-F1
#
_entry.id   AF-A0A7S1GMN3-F1
#
_cell.length_a   1.000
_cell.length_b   1.000
_cell.length_c   1.000
_cell.angle_alpha   90.00
_cell.angle_beta   90.00
_cell.angle_gamma   90.00
#
_symmetry.space_group_name_H-M   'P 1'
#
loop_
_entity.id
_entity.type
_entity.pdbx_description
1 polymer ?
#
loop_
_entity_poly.entity_id
_entity_poly.type
_entity_poly.pdbx_seq_one_letter_code
_entity_poly.pdbx_strand_id
1 'polypeptide(L)'
;FVEPRAMAFHLPHPNRETYLMVLRLYAKETNTPGNEIPLRCLEIVERMQERYDQGGELWLRPDAIVWNQVLSAWAACEDEQKAVAAENLLRRLQREDTSVDVSSYGHVMRACARSNATPHAKKLGGEVALRVWRDFHVEDQRPDLEVSSYLYCFFMRACQYLEDPQQRDNEVEVAFLMCCGNGCVNNHILLEFQKAASRRLYDDIIGRAVGDRKHQSMSLPVLITHLPQDWTKNANQKTQWGW
;
A
#
# COMPACT_ATOMS: atom_id res chain seq x y z
N PHE A 1 -36.58 24.98 -49.47
CA PHE A 1 -35.26 24.55 -49.00
C PHE A 1 -35.20 24.82 -47.50
N VAL A 2 -35.25 23.76 -46.69
CA VAL A 2 -35.09 23.84 -45.24
C VAL A 2 -33.62 23.59 -44.97
N GLU A 3 -32.92 24.55 -44.38
CA GLU A 3 -31.53 24.37 -43.96
C GLU A 3 -31.44 23.19 -42.98
N PRO A 4 -30.45 22.28 -43.12
CA PRO A 4 -30.24 21.24 -42.14
C PRO A 4 -29.79 21.92 -40.84
N ARG A 5 -30.61 21.79 -39.79
CA ARG A 5 -30.21 22.12 -38.41
C ARG A 5 -28.89 21.41 -38.14
N ALA A 6 -27.81 22.18 -37.98
CA ALA A 6 -26.57 21.67 -37.47
C ALA A 6 -26.86 21.03 -36.09
N MET A 7 -26.89 19.70 -36.03
CA MET A 7 -26.79 19.01 -34.76
C MET A 7 -25.43 19.40 -34.19
N ALA A 8 -25.44 20.23 -33.16
CA ALA A 8 -24.24 20.49 -32.38
C ALA A 8 -23.75 19.12 -31.87
N PHE A 9 -22.67 18.61 -32.46
CA PHE A 9 -21.96 17.46 -31.93
C PHE A 9 -21.46 17.87 -30.54
N HIS A 10 -22.23 17.57 -29.50
CA HIS A 10 -21.74 17.68 -28.14
C HIS A 10 -20.59 16.69 -28.01
N LEU A 11 -19.37 17.20 -27.98
CA LEU A 11 -18.20 16.39 -27.68
C LEU A 11 -18.46 15.68 -26.35
N PRO A 12 -18.24 14.36 -26.27
CA PRO A 12 -18.40 13.65 -25.02
C PRO A 12 -17.45 14.26 -23.98
N HIS A 13 -18.00 14.68 -22.84
CA HIS A 13 -17.22 15.26 -21.77
C HIS A 13 -16.55 14.13 -20.97
N PRO A 14 -15.29 14.30 -20.51
CA PRO A 14 -14.63 13.33 -19.66
C PRO A 14 -15.48 13.03 -18.41
N ASN A 15 -15.67 11.75 -18.13
CA ASN A 15 -16.37 11.24 -16.94
C ASN A 15 -15.39 10.58 -15.96
N ARG A 16 -15.87 10.14 -14.79
CA ARG A 16 -15.06 9.46 -13.75
C ARG A 16 -14.18 8.35 -14.33
N GLU A 17 -14.71 7.51 -15.21
CA GLU A 17 -13.96 6.39 -15.80
C GLU A 17 -12.84 6.87 -16.75
N THR A 18 -13.08 7.95 -17.49
CA THR A 18 -12.06 8.55 -18.36
C THR A 18 -10.88 9.03 -17.53
N TYR A 19 -11.16 9.77 -16.44
CA TYR A 19 -10.13 10.22 -15.51
C TYR A 19 -9.41 9.05 -14.84
N LEU A 20 -10.14 8.06 -14.33
CA LEU A 20 -9.57 6.89 -13.69
C LEU A 20 -8.65 6.09 -14.63
N MET A 21 -9.02 5.96 -15.90
CA MET A 21 -8.18 5.31 -16.90
C MET A 21 -6.86 6.05 -17.11
N VAL A 22 -6.91 7.38 -17.27
CA VAL A 22 -5.72 8.22 -17.42
C VAL A 22 -4.81 8.12 -16.19
N LEU A 23 -5.40 8.20 -14.99
CA LEU A 23 -4.67 8.06 -13.74
C LEU A 23 -4.00 6.68 -13.59
N ARG A 24 -4.68 5.60 -13.98
CA ARG A 24 -4.12 4.24 -13.99
C ARG A 24 -2.96 4.09 -14.97
N LEU A 25 -3.03 4.75 -16.12
CA LEU A 25 -1.94 4.75 -17.11
C LEU A 25 -0.73 5.50 -16.57
N TYR A 26 -0.94 6.70 -16.02
CA TYR A 26 0.14 7.46 -15.37
C TYR A 26 0.76 6.69 -14.20
N ALA A 27 -0.03 6.11 -13.30
CA ALA A 27 0.48 5.36 -12.15
C ALA A 27 1.26 4.08 -12.51
N LYS A 28 1.13 3.59 -13.74
CA LYS A 28 1.93 2.47 -14.28
C LYS A 28 3.22 2.92 -14.94
N GLU A 29 3.37 4.20 -15.26
CA GLU A 29 4.61 4.74 -15.81
C GLU A 29 5.70 4.73 -14.73
N THR A 30 6.86 4.19 -15.08
CA THR A 30 7.99 4.03 -14.15
C THR A 30 9.29 4.63 -14.69
N ASN A 31 9.32 5.10 -15.93
CA ASN A 31 10.52 5.65 -16.56
C ASN A 31 10.72 7.15 -16.32
N THR A 32 9.74 7.82 -15.73
CA THR A 32 9.84 9.24 -15.39
C THR A 32 10.54 9.41 -14.04
N PRO A 33 11.70 10.11 -14.00
CA PRO A 33 12.44 10.29 -12.76
C PRO A 33 11.73 11.27 -11.81
N GLY A 34 12.00 11.14 -10.51
CA GLY A 34 11.50 12.07 -9.50
C GLY A 34 10.01 11.87 -9.16
N ASN A 35 9.29 12.98 -9.05
CA ASN A 35 7.90 13.05 -8.57
C ASN A 35 6.92 13.66 -9.57
N GLU A 36 7.30 13.80 -10.85
CA GLU A 36 6.43 14.42 -11.87
C GLU A 36 5.10 13.67 -12.05
N ILE A 37 5.15 12.34 -12.16
CA ILE A 37 3.96 11.49 -12.33
C ILE A 37 2.96 11.64 -11.17
N PRO A 38 3.36 11.46 -9.89
CA PRO A 38 2.40 11.63 -8.80
C PRO A 38 1.85 13.05 -8.70
N LEU A 39 2.65 14.09 -8.99
CA LEU A 39 2.16 15.48 -9.03
C LEU A 39 1.13 15.69 -10.15
N ARG A 40 1.35 15.11 -11.33
CA ARG A 40 0.38 15.15 -12.43
C ARG A 40 -0.91 14.41 -12.09
N CYS A 41 -0.81 13.25 -11.46
CA CYS A 41 -1.98 12.52 -10.95
C CYS A 41 -2.75 13.36 -9.93
N LEU A 42 -2.06 14.02 -9.00
CA LEU A 42 -2.67 14.91 -8.01
C LEU A 42 -3.42 16.06 -8.67
N GLU A 43 -2.79 16.77 -9.61
CA GLU A 43 -3.42 17.88 -10.36
C GLU A 43 -4.70 17.44 -11.06
N ILE A 44 -4.70 16.24 -11.66
CA ILE A 44 -5.88 15.69 -12.34
C ILE A 44 -7.02 15.45 -11.35
N VAL A 45 -6.73 14.84 -10.19
CA VAL A 45 -7.76 14.54 -9.18
C VAL A 45 -8.27 15.82 -8.50
N GLU A 46 -7.39 16.79 -8.25
CA GLU A 46 -7.78 18.10 -7.72
C GLU A 46 -8.71 18.83 -8.69
N ARG A 47 -8.41 18.78 -10.00
CA ARG A 47 -9.33 19.31 -11.02
C ARG A 47 -10.67 18.57 -11.06
N MET A 48 -10.70 17.26 -10.78
CA MET A 48 -11.97 16.53 -10.64
C MET A 48 -12.76 17.04 -9.41
N GLN A 49 -12.07 17.22 -8.28
CA GLN A 49 -12.65 17.74 -7.05
C GLN A 49 -13.20 19.16 -7.26
N GLU A 50 -12.47 20.05 -7.92
CA GLU A 50 -12.92 21.40 -8.24
C GLU A 50 -14.18 21.42 -9.11
N ARG A 51 -14.24 20.55 -10.14
CA ARG A 51 -15.44 20.42 -10.99
C ARG A 51 -16.65 19.88 -10.23
N TYR A 52 -16.42 19.02 -9.23
CA TYR A 52 -17.46 18.56 -8.34
C TYR A 52 -17.95 19.69 -7.42
N ASP A 53 -17.04 20.32 -6.68
CA ASP A 53 -17.37 21.32 -5.64
C ASP A 53 -17.92 22.63 -6.22
N GLN A 54 -17.31 23.13 -7.31
CA GLN A 54 -17.63 24.43 -7.89
C GLN A 54 -18.47 24.30 -9.16
N GLY A 55 -18.24 23.26 -9.96
CA GLY A 55 -18.94 23.03 -11.23
C GLY A 55 -20.28 22.32 -11.06
N GLY A 56 -20.57 21.73 -9.90
CA GLY A 56 -21.79 20.97 -9.65
C GLY A 56 -21.85 19.62 -10.38
N GLU A 57 -20.73 19.14 -10.91
CA GLU A 57 -20.65 17.87 -11.64
C GLU A 57 -20.60 16.69 -10.67
N LEU A 58 -21.76 16.33 -10.09
CA LEU A 58 -21.88 15.34 -9.02
C LEU A 58 -21.25 13.97 -9.31
N TRP A 59 -21.21 13.57 -10.59
CA TRP A 59 -20.60 12.30 -11.05
C TRP A 59 -19.07 12.32 -11.11
N LEU A 60 -18.43 13.46 -10.86
CA LEU A 60 -16.96 13.59 -10.84
C LEU A 60 -16.37 13.53 -9.43
N ARG A 61 -17.19 13.39 -8.37
CA ARG A 61 -16.70 13.30 -7.00
C ARG A 61 -15.60 12.22 -6.90
N PRO A 62 -14.35 12.59 -6.60
CA PRO A 62 -13.29 11.62 -6.37
C PRO A 62 -13.62 10.72 -5.19
N ASP A 63 -13.48 9.41 -5.38
CA ASP A 63 -13.62 8.41 -4.33
C ASP A 63 -12.26 7.78 -4.00
N ALA A 64 -12.26 6.82 -3.06
CA ALA A 64 -11.08 6.08 -2.64
C ALA A 64 -10.26 5.54 -3.82
N ILE A 65 -10.94 5.01 -4.85
CA ILE A 65 -10.30 4.35 -5.99
C ILE A 65 -9.52 5.38 -6.82
N VAL A 66 -10.09 6.57 -7.00
CA VAL A 66 -9.47 7.69 -7.72
C VAL A 66 -8.25 8.20 -6.94
N TRP A 67 -8.39 8.48 -5.65
CA TRP A 67 -7.29 8.95 -4.80
C TRP A 67 -6.17 7.91 -4.63
N ASN A 68 -6.51 6.62 -4.56
CA ASN A 68 -5.55 5.53 -4.51
C ASN A 68 -4.64 5.48 -5.74
N GLN A 69 -5.03 6.07 -6.89
CA GLN A 69 -4.13 6.19 -8.03
C GLN A 69 -2.98 7.17 -7.78
N VAL A 70 -3.22 8.26 -7.05
CA VAL A 70 -2.19 9.21 -6.67
C VAL A 70 -1.21 8.57 -5.69
N LEU A 71 -1.73 7.85 -4.68
CA LEU A 71 -0.91 7.08 -3.74
C LEU A 71 -0.10 5.97 -4.44
N SER A 72 -0.71 5.29 -5.43
CA SER A 72 -0.02 4.30 -6.26
C SER A 72 1.11 4.93 -7.07
N ALA A 73 0.92 6.13 -7.62
CA ALA A 73 1.95 6.86 -8.34
C ALA A 73 3.12 7.24 -7.40
N TRP A 74 2.84 7.72 -6.19
CA TRP A 74 3.88 7.96 -5.18
C TRP A 74 4.64 6.68 -4.80
N ALA A 75 3.95 5.55 -4.72
CA ALA A 75 4.57 4.27 -4.44
C ALA A 75 5.45 3.73 -5.59
N ALA A 76 5.26 4.23 -6.81
CA ALA A 76 6.03 3.84 -7.99
C ALA A 76 7.19 4.78 -8.29
N CYS A 77 7.11 6.05 -7.88
CA CYS A 77 8.06 7.08 -8.27
C CYS A 77 9.43 6.95 -7.57
N GLU A 78 10.43 7.65 -8.11
CA GLU A 78 11.81 7.69 -7.63
C GLU A 78 12.12 9.04 -6.96
N ASP A 79 11.49 9.27 -5.82
CA ASP A 79 11.68 10.48 -5.01
C ASP A 79 12.09 10.12 -3.57
N GLU A 80 13.05 10.85 -2.98
CA GLU A 80 13.52 10.59 -1.61
C GLU A 80 12.46 10.87 -0.54
N GLN A 81 11.54 11.77 -0.82
CA GLN A 81 10.44 12.20 0.06
C GLN A 81 9.12 11.47 -0.27
N LYS A 82 9.12 10.47 -1.17
CA LYS A 82 7.89 9.76 -1.60
C LYS A 82 7.06 9.23 -0.42
N ALA A 83 7.72 8.72 0.63
CA ALA A 83 7.04 8.19 1.82
C ALA A 83 6.30 9.31 2.57
N VAL A 84 6.95 10.46 2.77
CA VAL A 84 6.37 11.62 3.45
C VAL A 84 5.24 12.22 2.61
N ALA A 85 5.42 12.33 1.29
CA ALA A 85 4.40 12.83 0.39
C ALA A 85 3.14 11.94 0.40
N ALA A 86 3.33 10.61 0.38
CA ALA A 86 2.24 9.65 0.49
C ALA A 86 1.53 9.71 1.86
N GLU A 87 2.28 9.84 2.97
CA GLU A 87 1.71 10.04 4.32
C GLU A 87 0.89 11.34 4.40
N ASN A 88 1.41 12.45 3.88
CA ASN A 88 0.73 13.74 3.89
C ASN A 88 -0.59 13.68 3.12
N LEU A 89 -0.60 13.02 1.96
CA LEU A 89 -1.83 12.83 1.18
C LEU A 89 -2.82 11.95 1.96
N LEU A 90 -2.40 10.82 2.52
CA LEU A 90 -3.27 9.96 3.33
C LEU A 90 -3.92 10.74 4.48
N ARG A 91 -3.13 11.51 5.24
CA ARG A 91 -3.61 12.34 6.35
C ARG A 91 -4.57 13.44 5.90
N ARG A 92 -4.36 14.01 4.72
CA ARG A 92 -5.31 14.96 4.12
C ARG A 92 -6.65 14.27 3.84
N LEU A 93 -6.64 13.10 3.20
CA LEU A 93 -7.86 12.36 2.86
C LEU A 93 -8.65 11.93 4.10
N GLN A 94 -7.97 11.55 5.19
CA GLN A 94 -8.60 11.24 6.48
C GLN A 94 -9.33 12.45 7.08
N ARG A 95 -8.78 13.67 6.93
CA ARG A 95 -9.39 14.90 7.46
C ARG A 95 -10.56 15.39 6.61
N GLU A 96 -10.52 15.14 5.31
CA GLU A 96 -11.54 15.57 4.35
C GLU A 96 -12.75 14.61 4.26
N ASP A 97 -12.86 13.65 5.19
CA ASP A 97 -13.89 12.58 5.20
C ASP A 97 -14.03 11.88 3.84
N THR A 98 -12.91 11.80 3.11
CA THR A 98 -12.82 10.95 1.93
C THR A 98 -12.69 9.53 2.43
N SER A 99 -13.41 8.58 1.81
CA SER A 99 -13.43 7.17 2.22
C SER A 99 -12.06 6.51 2.01
N VAL A 100 -11.09 6.76 2.89
CA VAL A 100 -9.81 6.04 2.93
C VAL A 100 -10.08 4.57 3.24
N ASP A 101 -9.42 3.67 2.51
CA ASP A 101 -9.57 2.22 2.67
C ASP A 101 -8.22 1.52 2.92
N VAL A 102 -8.24 0.20 3.13
CA VAL A 102 -7.01 -0.62 3.33
C VAL A 102 -6.01 -0.42 2.19
N SER A 103 -6.51 -0.25 0.96
CA SER A 103 -5.67 -0.06 -0.21
C SER A 103 -4.91 1.26 -0.12
N SER A 104 -5.52 2.33 0.40
CA SER A 104 -4.83 3.60 0.67
C SER A 104 -3.61 3.41 1.57
N TYR A 105 -3.79 2.72 2.70
CA TYR A 105 -2.70 2.37 3.61
C TYR A 105 -1.66 1.47 2.94
N GLY A 106 -2.10 0.48 2.15
CA GLY A 106 -1.24 -0.41 1.37
C GLY A 106 -0.33 0.32 0.39
N HIS A 107 -0.85 1.34 -0.30
CA HIS A 107 -0.07 2.17 -1.20
C HIS A 107 0.98 3.02 -0.46
N VAL A 108 0.62 3.61 0.69
CA VAL A 108 1.58 4.36 1.53
C VAL A 108 2.68 3.43 2.05
N MET A 109 2.33 2.25 2.56
CA MET A 109 3.30 1.25 3.01
C MET A 109 4.22 0.81 1.87
N ARG A 110 3.68 0.63 0.66
CA ARG A 110 4.48 0.33 -0.52
C ARG A 110 5.47 1.46 -0.86
N ALA A 111 5.05 2.72 -0.75
CA ALA A 111 5.94 3.87 -0.94
C ALA A 111 7.08 3.87 0.09
N CYS A 112 6.78 3.62 1.36
CA CYS A 112 7.76 3.48 2.43
C CYS A 112 8.77 2.36 2.15
N ALA A 113 8.27 1.16 1.86
CA ALA A 113 9.08 -0.03 1.58
C ALA A 113 10.00 0.12 0.36
N ARG A 114 9.62 0.96 -0.61
CA ARG A 114 10.38 1.26 -1.83
C ARG A 114 11.17 2.57 -1.74
N SER A 115 11.26 3.19 -0.56
CA SER A 115 12.12 4.36 -0.34
C SER A 115 13.57 3.90 -0.13
N ASN A 116 14.18 3.34 -1.17
CA ASN A 116 15.50 2.69 -1.09
C ASN A 116 16.61 3.40 -1.87
N ALA A 117 16.34 4.59 -2.41
CA ALA A 117 17.27 5.37 -3.22
C ALA A 117 18.53 5.81 -2.44
N THR A 118 18.35 6.28 -1.19
CA THR A 118 19.44 6.72 -0.32
C THR A 118 19.26 6.17 1.10
N PRO A 119 20.33 6.11 1.92
CA PRO A 119 20.21 5.75 3.33
C PRO A 119 19.23 6.65 4.10
N HIS A 120 19.18 7.94 3.75
CA HIS A 120 18.23 8.88 4.30
C HIS A 120 16.78 8.52 3.92
N ALA A 121 16.51 8.26 2.63
CA ALA A 121 15.18 7.83 2.18
C ALA A 121 14.73 6.51 2.83
N LYS A 122 15.65 5.57 3.06
CA LYS A 122 15.39 4.30 3.75
C LYS A 122 14.92 4.53 5.19
N LYS A 123 15.70 5.31 5.94
CA LYS A 123 15.37 5.68 7.32
C LYS A 123 14.01 6.37 7.40
N LEU A 124 13.80 7.36 6.53
CA LEU A 124 12.55 8.11 6.45
C LEU A 124 11.36 7.20 6.13
N GLY A 125 11.53 6.28 5.19
CA GLY A 125 10.52 5.26 4.86
C GLY A 125 10.16 4.37 6.05
N GLY A 126 11.15 3.93 6.83
CA GLY A 126 10.92 3.16 8.06
C GLY A 126 10.15 3.94 9.13
N GLU A 127 10.53 5.19 9.37
CA GLU A 127 9.86 6.07 10.35
C GLU A 127 8.42 6.40 9.95
N VAL A 128 8.19 6.71 8.67
CA VAL A 128 6.84 6.94 8.14
C VAL A 128 5.99 5.68 8.25
N ALA A 129 6.53 4.51 7.89
CA ALA A 129 5.80 3.24 7.99
C ALA A 129 5.35 2.96 9.42
N LEU A 130 6.19 3.22 10.43
CA LEU A 130 5.80 3.06 11.84
C LEU A 130 4.65 3.98 12.24
N ARG A 131 4.67 5.25 11.84
CA ARG A 131 3.58 6.19 12.14
C ARG A 131 2.27 5.72 11.50
N VAL A 132 2.31 5.42 10.20
CA VAL A 132 1.12 4.98 9.45
C VAL A 132 0.59 3.64 9.96
N TRP A 133 1.46 2.72 10.38
CA TRP A 133 1.07 1.45 10.99
C TRP A 133 0.31 1.65 12.29
N ARG A 134 0.81 2.52 13.17
CA ARG A 134 0.16 2.83 14.44
C ARG A 134 -1.17 3.52 14.23
N ASP A 135 -1.24 4.48 13.32
CA ASP A 135 -2.49 5.18 12.99
C ASP A 135 -3.54 4.20 12.45
N PHE A 136 -3.13 3.27 11.56
CA PHE A 136 -3.99 2.20 11.08
C PHE A 136 -4.57 1.39 12.25
N HIS A 137 -3.76 0.96 13.22
CA HIS A 137 -4.25 0.14 14.35
C HIS A 137 -5.06 0.92 15.40
N VAL A 138 -4.85 2.23 15.54
CA VAL A 138 -5.63 3.07 16.45
C VAL A 138 -7.03 3.34 15.89
N GLU A 139 -7.13 3.54 14.57
CA GLU A 139 -8.40 3.78 13.88
C GLU A 139 -9.20 2.49 13.61
N ASP A 140 -8.53 1.33 13.56
CA ASP A 140 -9.12 0.06 13.13
C ASP A 140 -9.75 -0.74 14.28
N GLN A 141 -10.81 -0.17 14.87
CA GLN A 141 -11.85 -0.94 15.55
C GLN A 141 -12.90 -1.50 14.56
N ARG A 142 -12.52 -1.77 13.29
CA ARG A 142 -13.45 -2.29 12.26
C ARG A 142 -13.24 -3.81 12.09
N PRO A 143 -14.10 -4.65 12.69
CA PRO A 143 -13.92 -6.11 12.69
C PRO A 143 -14.01 -6.78 11.30
N ASP A 144 -14.48 -6.07 10.28
CA ASP A 144 -14.71 -6.61 8.93
C ASP A 144 -13.61 -6.24 7.91
N LEU A 145 -12.52 -5.60 8.36
CA LEU A 145 -11.48 -5.11 7.46
C LEU A 145 -10.48 -6.22 7.13
N GLU A 146 -10.63 -6.86 5.97
CA GLU A 146 -9.69 -7.89 5.49
C GLU A 146 -8.32 -7.28 5.16
N VAL A 147 -7.39 -7.34 6.11
CA VAL A 147 -6.01 -6.88 5.90
C VAL A 147 -5.27 -7.85 4.98
N SER A 148 -4.89 -7.35 3.80
CA SER A 148 -4.14 -8.15 2.82
C SER A 148 -2.72 -8.49 3.30
N SER A 149 -2.18 -9.63 2.85
CA SER A 149 -0.78 -10.02 3.09
C SER A 149 0.22 -8.96 2.60
N TYR A 150 -0.14 -8.16 1.59
CA TYR A 150 0.74 -7.12 1.06
C TYR A 150 1.04 -6.01 2.06
N LEU A 151 0.06 -5.64 2.91
CA LEU A 151 0.26 -4.61 3.91
C LEU A 151 1.36 -5.02 4.91
N TYR A 152 1.24 -6.23 5.47
CA TYR A 152 2.25 -6.82 6.36
C TYR A 152 3.63 -6.93 5.69
N CYS A 153 3.66 -7.38 4.43
CA CYS A 153 4.88 -7.53 3.65
C CYS A 153 5.63 -6.19 3.50
N PHE A 154 4.93 -5.14 3.07
CA PHE A 154 5.54 -3.83 2.89
C PHE A 154 5.94 -3.19 4.23
N PHE A 155 5.13 -3.36 5.28
CA PHE A 155 5.48 -2.86 6.61
C PHE A 155 6.75 -3.51 7.15
N MET A 156 6.85 -4.85 7.13
CA MET A 156 8.06 -5.56 7.57
C MET A 156 9.28 -5.18 6.73
N ARG A 157 9.10 -4.96 5.43
CA ARG A 157 10.18 -4.46 4.56
C ARG A 157 10.66 -3.08 4.97
N ALA A 158 9.76 -2.15 5.26
CA ALA A 158 10.13 -0.81 5.73
C ALA A 158 10.83 -0.88 7.10
N CYS A 159 10.41 -1.79 7.97
CA CYS A 159 11.03 -2.00 9.29
C CYS A 159 12.51 -2.40 9.21
N GLN A 160 12.97 -3.03 8.11
CA GLN A 160 14.40 -3.35 7.90
C GLN A 160 15.31 -2.12 8.01
N TYR A 161 14.77 -0.92 7.82
CA TYR A 161 15.51 0.34 7.83
C TYR A 161 15.41 1.12 9.15
N LEU A 162 14.78 0.53 10.18
CA LEU A 162 14.76 1.12 11.52
C LEU A 162 16.14 1.03 12.18
N GLU A 163 16.56 2.12 12.81
CA GLU A 163 17.89 2.22 13.42
C GLU A 163 18.00 1.43 14.72
N ASP A 164 16.95 1.44 15.55
CA ASP A 164 16.92 0.68 16.80
C ASP A 164 16.57 -0.79 16.53
N PRO A 165 17.51 -1.74 16.75
CA PRO A 165 17.28 -3.15 16.51
C PRO A 165 16.20 -3.75 17.43
N GLN A 166 16.07 -3.24 18.67
CA GLN A 166 15.08 -3.74 19.61
C GLN A 166 13.68 -3.27 19.19
N GLN A 167 13.54 -2.00 18.81
CA GLN A 167 12.30 -1.50 18.25
C GLN A 167 11.92 -2.27 16.97
N ARG A 168 12.88 -2.48 16.07
CA ARG A 168 12.66 -3.25 14.84
C ARG A 168 12.11 -4.64 15.14
N ASP A 169 12.78 -5.38 16.00
CA ASP A 169 12.38 -6.75 16.33
C ASP A 169 10.99 -6.78 16.98
N ASN A 170 10.69 -5.86 17.91
CA ASN A 170 9.37 -5.76 18.53
C ASN A 170 8.26 -5.48 17.50
N GLU A 171 8.46 -4.51 16.62
CA GLU A 171 7.43 -4.11 15.63
C GLU A 171 7.24 -5.20 14.55
N VAL A 172 8.33 -5.85 14.13
CA VAL A 172 8.29 -6.98 13.18
C VAL A 172 7.63 -8.21 13.81
N GLU A 173 7.89 -8.51 15.08
CA GLU A 173 7.23 -9.59 15.81
C GLU A 173 5.71 -9.37 15.87
N VAL A 174 5.28 -8.19 16.31
CA VAL A 174 3.85 -7.85 16.41
C VAL A 174 3.17 -7.98 15.04
N ALA A 175 3.75 -7.40 14.00
CA ALA A 175 3.18 -7.47 12.65
C ALA A 175 3.16 -8.90 12.09
N PHE A 176 4.18 -9.71 12.35
CA PHE A 176 4.21 -11.11 11.90
C PHE A 176 3.14 -11.95 12.63
N LEU A 177 3.01 -11.80 13.95
CA LEU A 177 1.99 -12.52 14.73
C LEU A 177 0.57 -12.11 14.32
N MET A 178 0.33 -10.85 14.00
CA MET A 178 -0.94 -10.39 13.41
C MET A 178 -1.20 -11.04 12.04
N CYS A 179 -0.17 -11.11 11.19
CA CYS A 179 -0.24 -11.80 9.89
C CYS A 179 -0.59 -13.30 10.06
N CYS A 180 -0.01 -13.96 11.06
CA CYS A 180 -0.34 -15.33 11.45
C CYS A 180 -1.80 -15.47 11.90
N GLY A 181 -2.29 -14.57 12.75
CA GLY A 181 -3.68 -14.57 13.22
C GLY A 181 -4.69 -14.40 12.08
N ASN A 182 -4.36 -13.54 11.11
CA ASN A 182 -5.17 -13.32 9.92
C ASN A 182 -5.03 -14.41 8.85
N GLY A 183 -4.14 -15.38 9.06
CA GLY A 183 -3.94 -16.49 8.12
C GLY A 183 -3.29 -16.07 6.80
N CYS A 184 -2.57 -14.96 6.78
CA CYS A 184 -2.03 -14.31 5.59
C CYS A 184 -0.57 -14.68 5.29
N VAL A 185 0.01 -15.66 5.99
CA VAL A 185 1.41 -16.05 5.84
C VAL A 185 1.62 -16.80 4.52
N ASN A 186 2.42 -16.20 3.63
CA ASN A 186 2.88 -16.80 2.38
C ASN A 186 4.42 -16.73 2.28
N ASN A 187 4.97 -17.25 1.18
CA ASN A 187 6.42 -17.24 0.95
C ASN A 187 7.04 -15.83 0.96
N HIS A 188 6.29 -14.80 0.52
CA HIS A 188 6.76 -13.42 0.53
C HIS A 188 6.84 -12.87 1.96
N ILE A 189 5.83 -13.15 2.77
CA ILE A 189 5.82 -12.80 4.20
C ILE A 189 7.01 -13.43 4.92
N LEU A 190 7.23 -14.74 4.73
CA LEU A 190 8.35 -15.44 5.38
C LEU A 190 9.70 -14.86 4.96
N LEU A 191 9.87 -14.53 3.67
CA LEU A 191 11.08 -13.90 3.17
C LEU A 191 11.33 -12.53 3.82
N GLU A 192 10.30 -11.70 3.93
CA GLU A 192 10.45 -10.37 4.55
C GLU A 192 10.65 -10.47 6.06
N PHE A 193 9.97 -11.39 6.74
CA PHE A 193 10.18 -11.67 8.16
C PHE A 193 11.62 -12.14 8.42
N GLN A 194 12.15 -13.05 7.60
CA GLN A 194 13.54 -13.52 7.70
C GLN A 194 14.57 -12.40 7.53
N LYS A 195 14.27 -11.40 6.70
CA LYS A 195 15.16 -10.24 6.46
C LYS A 195 15.06 -9.18 7.55
N ALA A 196 13.87 -8.97 8.11
CA ALA A 196 13.59 -7.88 9.04
C ALA A 196 13.85 -8.27 10.50
N ALA A 197 13.56 -9.51 10.89
CA ALA A 197 13.77 -10.00 12.24
C ALA A 197 15.25 -10.34 12.50
N SER A 198 15.71 -10.17 13.75
CA SER A 198 16.96 -10.81 14.15
C SER A 198 16.87 -12.33 14.03
N ARG A 199 18.03 -12.98 13.86
CA ARG A 199 18.12 -14.45 13.81
C ARG A 199 17.49 -15.10 15.05
N ARG A 200 17.67 -14.49 16.23
CA ARG A 200 17.09 -14.97 17.48
C ARG A 200 15.56 -14.97 17.41
N LEU A 201 14.96 -13.85 17.01
CA LEU A 201 13.51 -13.72 16.90
C LEU A 201 12.94 -14.68 15.85
N TYR A 202 13.59 -14.77 14.69
CA TYR A 202 13.17 -15.67 13.62
C TYR A 202 13.21 -17.14 14.06
N ASP A 203 14.32 -17.58 14.66
CA ASP A 203 14.50 -18.95 15.13
C ASP A 203 13.51 -19.28 16.27
N ASP A 204 13.19 -18.32 17.13
CA ASP A 204 12.23 -18.48 18.22
C ASP A 204 10.80 -18.69 17.70
N ILE A 205 10.31 -17.83 16.80
CA ILE A 205 8.95 -17.93 16.27
C ILE A 205 8.81 -19.12 15.31
N ILE A 206 9.69 -19.24 14.32
CA ILE A 206 9.60 -20.30 13.32
C ILE A 206 9.93 -21.65 13.92
N GLY A 207 10.95 -21.73 14.79
CA GLY A 207 11.32 -22.97 15.47
C GLY A 207 10.18 -23.53 16.31
N ARG A 208 9.48 -22.68 17.08
CA ARG A 208 8.26 -23.09 17.80
C ARG A 208 7.17 -23.61 16.87
N ALA A 209 6.99 -22.97 15.71
CA ALA A 209 5.95 -23.34 14.76
C ALA A 209 6.22 -24.69 14.06
N VAL A 210 7.48 -25.02 13.77
CA VAL A 210 7.85 -26.27 13.08
C VAL A 210 8.24 -27.42 14.03
N GLY A 211 8.41 -27.15 15.32
CA GLY A 211 8.83 -28.13 16.34
C GLY A 211 10.27 -28.60 16.16
N ASP A 212 10.53 -29.90 16.33
CA ASP A 212 11.87 -30.52 16.27
C ASP A 212 12.53 -30.51 14.87
N ARG A 213 11.87 -29.91 13.87
CA ARG A 213 12.35 -29.89 12.49
C ARG A 213 13.43 -28.84 12.31
N LYS A 214 14.50 -29.19 11.58
CA LYS A 214 15.57 -28.25 11.24
C LYS A 214 15.11 -27.24 10.17
N HIS A 215 14.38 -26.20 10.57
CA HIS A 215 13.92 -25.13 9.66
C HIS A 215 15.08 -24.38 8.99
N GLN A 216 16.24 -24.30 9.65
CA GLN A 216 17.43 -23.60 9.15
C GLN A 216 17.96 -24.15 7.81
N SER A 217 17.67 -25.40 7.47
CA SER A 217 18.07 -26.01 6.19
C SER A 217 16.95 -26.07 5.15
N MET A 218 15.74 -25.61 5.48
CA MET A 218 14.58 -25.68 4.59
C MET A 218 14.53 -24.46 3.66
N SER A 219 14.17 -24.69 2.41
CA SER A 219 13.76 -23.59 1.52
C SER A 219 12.40 -23.05 1.97
N LEU A 220 12.11 -21.77 1.70
CA LEU A 220 10.82 -21.16 2.06
C LEU A 220 9.58 -21.94 1.53
N PRO A 221 9.58 -22.44 0.28
CA PRO A 221 8.47 -23.26 -0.22
C PRO A 221 8.28 -24.60 0.51
N VAL A 222 9.33 -25.14 1.13
CA VAL A 222 9.22 -26.33 1.98
C VAL A 222 8.77 -25.93 3.38
N LEU A 223 9.34 -24.87 3.93
CA LEU A 223 9.02 -24.35 5.26
C LEU A 223 7.52 -24.08 5.42
N ILE A 224 6.91 -23.41 4.43
CA ILE A 224 5.48 -23.06 4.49
C ILE A 224 4.56 -24.29 4.61
N THR A 225 4.96 -25.45 4.05
CA THR A 225 4.18 -26.71 4.16
C THR A 225 4.23 -27.34 5.55
N HIS A 226 5.10 -26.82 6.42
CA HIS A 226 5.28 -27.30 7.78
C HIS A 226 4.78 -26.30 8.83
N LEU A 227 4.29 -25.14 8.41
CA LEU A 227 3.68 -24.15 9.31
C LEU A 227 2.23 -24.54 9.64
N PRO A 228 1.67 -24.02 10.75
CA PRO A 228 0.27 -24.20 11.09
C PRO A 228 -0.66 -23.79 9.94
N GLN A 229 -1.68 -24.61 9.65
CA GLN A 229 -2.66 -24.30 8.59
C GLN A 229 -3.39 -22.98 8.85
N ASP A 230 -3.65 -22.66 10.12
CA ASP A 230 -4.28 -21.39 10.50
C ASP A 230 -3.48 -20.16 10.07
N TRP A 231 -2.15 -20.27 9.93
CA TRP A 231 -1.30 -19.17 9.49
C TRP A 231 -1.39 -18.94 7.98
N THR A 232 -1.81 -19.94 7.20
CA THR A 232 -1.76 -19.93 5.73
C THR A 232 -3.14 -20.00 5.06
N LYS A 233 -4.21 -20.13 5.84
CA LYS A 233 -5.60 -20.32 5.34
C LYS A 233 -6.08 -19.24 4.36
N ASN A 234 -5.64 -17.99 4.52
CA ASN A 234 -6.02 -16.85 3.69
C ASN A 234 -4.90 -16.39 2.75
N ALA A 235 -3.76 -17.08 2.74
CA ALA A 235 -2.54 -16.69 2.05
C ALA A 235 -2.67 -16.58 0.52
N ASN A 236 -3.66 -17.28 -0.07
CA ASN A 236 -3.93 -17.33 -1.51
C ASN A 236 -5.24 -16.64 -1.90
N GLN A 237 -5.90 -15.93 -0.99
CA GLN A 237 -7.09 -15.16 -1.35
C GLN A 237 -6.65 -14.05 -2.31
N LYS A 238 -7.14 -14.11 -3.56
CA LYS A 238 -6.97 -13.01 -4.50
C LYS A 238 -7.68 -11.81 -3.91
N THR A 239 -6.92 -10.77 -3.58
CA THR A 239 -7.54 -9.46 -3.32
C THR A 239 -8.32 -9.05 -4.57
N GLN A 240 -9.43 -8.31 -4.40
CA GLN A 240 -10.26 -7.81 -5.52
C GLN A 240 -9.47 -6.98 -6.55
N TRP A 241 -8.21 -6.64 -6.23
CA TRP A 241 -7.33 -5.76 -7.00
C TRP A 241 -6.33 -6.51 -7.91
N GLY A 242 -6.40 -7.85 -8.00
CA GLY A 242 -5.75 -8.62 -9.06
C GLY A 242 -4.21 -8.64 -9.01
N TRP A 243 -3.63 -8.62 -7.82
CA TRP A 243 -2.21 -8.88 -7.58
C TRP A 243 -2.01 -10.22 -6.90
#